data_AF-A0A2S7QP65-F1
#
_entry.id   AF-A0A2S7QP65-F1
#
_cell.length_a   1.000
_cell.length_b   1.000
_cell.length_c   1.000
_cell.angle_alpha   90.00
_cell.angle_beta   90.00
_cell.angle_gamma   90.00
#
_symmetry.space_group_name_H-M   'P 1'
#
loop_
_entity.id
_entity.type
_entity.pdbx_description
1 polymer ?
#
loop_
_entity_poly.entity_id
_entity_poly.type
_entity_poly.pdbx_seq_one_letter_code
_entity_poly.pdbx_strand_id
1 'polypeptide(L)'
;MSRKQINLHLLRACAMLANSEPARALQCADYALQLASEKNLFLAISLVEAYRGLCFYEMGEWVAAKTALVRGASARSCPVDVEGLTRKAQIKINEQARAGEEARMTRGHKRRREVYELGGEEAIREIKYEISYQHYMLQKNLVTISLTYHSGMK
;
A
#
# COMPACT_ATOMS: atom_id res chain seq x y z
N MET A 1 17.76 26.54 26.16
CA MET A 1 17.67 27.16 24.82
C MET A 1 16.84 26.34 23.82
N SER A 2 16.93 25.01 23.79
CA SER A 2 16.31 24.12 22.79
C SER A 2 14.80 24.30 22.54
N ARG A 3 13.97 24.46 23.59
CA ARG A 3 12.51 24.63 23.42
C ARG A 3 12.13 25.88 22.62
N LYS A 4 12.85 27.00 22.81
CA LYS A 4 12.58 28.24 22.05
C LYS A 4 12.87 28.05 20.56
N GLN A 5 13.94 27.33 20.24
CA GLN A 5 14.32 27.02 18.85
C GLN A 5 13.30 26.08 18.21
N ILE A 6 12.89 25.00 18.89
CA ILE A 6 11.84 24.08 18.42
C ILE A 6 10.57 24.86 18.09
N ASN A 7 10.11 25.72 19.01
CA ASN A 7 8.90 26.52 18.78
C ASN A 7 9.05 27.50 17.61
N LEU A 8 10.23 28.11 17.43
CA LEU A 8 10.50 28.98 16.29
C LEU A 8 10.40 28.22 14.96
N HIS A 9 10.93 27.01 14.88
CA HIS A 9 10.83 26.18 13.69
C HIS A 9 9.40 25.72 13.42
N LEU A 10 8.63 25.38 14.45
CA LEU A 10 7.20 25.08 14.30
C LEU A 10 6.40 26.29 13.80
N LEU A 11 6.67 27.50 14.32
CA LEU A 11 6.03 28.72 13.83
C LEU A 11 6.37 29.00 12.36
N ARG A 12 7.62 28.75 11.94
CA ARG A 12 8.02 28.83 10.53
C ARG A 12 7.27 27.82 9.67
N ALA A 13 7.12 26.58 10.15
CA ALA A 13 6.33 25.56 9.47
C ALA A 13 4.87 25.99 9.30
N CYS A 14 4.24 26.56 10.34
CA CYS A 14 2.88 27.11 10.24
C CYS A 14 2.77 28.20 9.17
N ALA A 15 3.73 29.14 9.16
CA ALA A 15 3.73 30.24 8.19
C ALA A 15 3.89 29.74 6.75
N MET A 16 4.72 28.71 6.54
CA MET A 16 4.89 28.08 5.24
C MET A 16 3.63 27.31 4.80
N LEU A 17 2.96 26.59 5.72
CA LEU A 17 1.68 25.94 5.43
C LEU A 17 0.59 26.96 5.06
N ALA A 18 0.54 28.11 5.74
CA ALA A 18 -0.38 29.19 5.41
C ALA A 18 -0.14 29.77 4.00
N ASN A 19 1.09 29.67 3.49
CA ASN A 19 1.47 30.07 2.14
C ASN A 19 1.41 28.91 1.12
N SER A 20 0.78 27.78 1.48
CA SER A 20 0.69 26.58 0.64
C SER A 20 2.04 25.99 0.22
N GLU A 21 3.05 26.08 1.09
CA GLU A 21 4.39 25.52 0.88
C GLU A 21 4.69 24.33 1.84
N PRO A 22 3.94 23.22 1.76
CA PRO A 22 4.02 22.15 2.76
C PRO A 22 5.37 21.40 2.77
N ALA A 23 6.07 21.32 1.63
CA ALA A 23 7.40 20.71 1.56
C ALA A 23 8.46 21.51 2.34
N ARG A 24 8.41 22.85 2.26
CA ARG A 24 9.30 23.74 3.03
C ARG A 24 8.92 23.73 4.50
N ALA A 25 7.62 23.68 4.81
CA ALA A 25 7.14 23.53 6.17
C ALA A 25 7.66 22.24 6.82
N LEU A 26 7.65 21.13 6.07
CA LEU A 26 8.17 19.84 6.53
C LEU A 26 9.66 19.93 6.88
N GLN A 27 10.49 20.59 6.07
CA GLN A 27 11.91 20.80 6.39
C GLN A 27 12.10 21.50 7.74
N CYS A 28 11.27 22.50 8.04
CA CYS A 28 11.30 23.17 9.33
C CYS A 28 10.89 22.24 10.48
N ALA A 29 9.86 21.42 10.26
CA ALA A 29 9.40 20.44 11.24
C ALA A 29 10.42 19.31 11.47
N ASP A 30 11.09 18.81 10.44
CA ASP A 30 12.14 17.79 10.55
C ASP A 30 13.35 18.31 11.34
N TYR A 31 13.75 19.56 11.12
CA TYR A 31 14.81 20.19 11.93
C TYR A 31 14.39 20.33 13.41
N ALA A 32 13.13 20.71 13.66
CA ALA A 32 12.58 20.76 15.01
C ALA A 32 12.55 19.37 15.67
N LEU A 33 12.26 18.32 14.90
CA LEU A 33 12.22 16.93 15.35
C LEU A 33 13.61 16.48 15.76
N GLN A 34 14.63 16.77 14.95
CA GLN A 34 16.03 16.48 15.27
C GLN A 34 16.42 17.11 16.61
N LEU A 35 16.19 18.41 16.78
CA LEU A 35 16.50 19.13 18.02
C LEU A 35 15.75 18.56 19.24
N ALA A 36 14.48 18.19 19.06
CA ALA A 36 13.68 17.59 20.14
C ALA A 36 14.18 16.19 20.51
N SER A 37 14.63 15.42 19.52
CA SER A 37 15.12 14.04 19.68
C SER A 37 16.50 14.02 20.35
N GLU A 38 17.43 14.87 19.91
CA GLU A 38 18.76 15.03 20.52
C GLU A 38 18.69 15.40 22.01
N LYS A 39 17.61 16.05 22.43
CA LYS A 39 17.37 16.47 23.81
C LYS A 39 16.37 15.58 24.55
N ASN A 40 15.92 14.49 23.94
CA ASN A 40 14.94 13.54 24.49
C ASN A 40 13.67 14.21 25.04
N LEU A 41 13.15 15.21 24.32
CA LEU A 41 11.99 16.00 24.74
C LEU A 41 10.69 15.37 24.21
N PHE A 42 10.22 14.29 24.84
CA PHE A 42 9.08 13.49 24.38
C PHE A 42 7.82 14.28 24.00
N LEU A 43 7.41 15.25 24.83
CA LEU A 43 6.22 16.07 24.52
C LEU A 43 6.46 16.98 23.30
N ALA A 44 7.68 17.47 23.11
CA ALA A 44 8.04 18.26 21.95
C ALA A 44 8.12 17.39 20.69
N ILE A 45 8.65 16.17 20.79
CA ILE A 45 8.66 15.19 19.70
C ILE A 45 7.23 14.91 19.24
N SER A 46 6.31 14.65 20.17
CA SER A 46 4.91 14.41 19.84
C SER A 46 4.27 15.63 19.17
N LEU A 47 4.50 16.84 19.69
CA LEU A 47 4.00 18.06 19.07
C LEU A 47 4.54 18.25 17.64
N VAL A 48 5.83 18.02 17.44
CA VAL A 48 6.46 18.14 16.12
C VAL A 48 5.91 17.10 15.15
N GLU A 49 5.71 15.86 15.58
CA GLU A 49 5.12 14.80 14.76
C GLU A 49 3.69 15.14 14.30
N ALA A 50 2.89 15.83 15.13
CA ALA A 50 1.59 16.34 14.71
C ALA A 50 1.70 17.37 13.55
N TYR A 51 2.68 18.29 13.62
CA TYR A 51 2.95 19.24 12.53
C TYR A 51 3.49 18.57 11.26
N ARG A 52 4.36 17.56 11.40
CA ARG A 52 4.82 16.76 10.25
C ARG A 52 3.65 16.05 9.59
N GLY A 53 2.75 15.49 10.39
CA GLY A 53 1.50 14.89 9.94
C GLY A 53 0.65 15.83 9.11
N LEU A 54 0.50 17.09 9.55
CA LEU A 54 -0.19 18.13 8.78
C LEU A 54 0.54 18.44 7.46
N CYS A 55 1.87 18.55 7.47
CA CYS A 55 2.63 18.80 6.23
C CYS A 55 2.46 17.66 5.21
N PHE A 56 2.56 16.41 5.65
CA PHE A 56 2.33 15.25 4.76
C PHE A 56 0.89 15.21 4.25
N TYR A 57 -0.09 15.59 5.08
CA TYR A 57 -1.48 15.66 4.66
C TYR A 57 -1.66 16.67 3.53
N GLU A 58 -1.14 17.89 3.67
CA GLU A 58 -1.21 18.91 2.62
C GLU A 58 -0.46 18.52 1.32
N MET A 59 0.57 17.68 1.41
CA MET A 59 1.27 17.13 0.23
C MET A 59 0.54 15.96 -0.45
N GLY A 60 -0.51 15.42 0.16
CA GLY A 60 -1.18 14.22 -0.34
C GLY A 60 -0.47 12.90 0.00
N GLU A 61 0.50 12.93 0.90
CA GLU A 61 1.24 11.76 1.38
C GLU A 61 0.50 11.10 2.54
N TRP A 62 -0.70 10.55 2.27
CA TRP A 62 -1.67 10.16 3.29
C TRP A 62 -1.16 9.12 4.29
N VAL A 63 -0.33 8.18 3.84
CA VAL A 63 0.25 7.13 4.69
C VAL A 63 1.24 7.75 5.69
N ALA A 64 2.16 8.58 5.19
CA ALA A 64 3.12 9.29 6.03
C ALA A 64 2.43 10.25 7.00
N ALA A 65 1.38 10.95 6.52
CA ALA A 65 0.54 11.81 7.34
C ALA A 65 -0.07 11.06 8.51
N LYS A 66 -0.74 9.93 8.25
CA LYS A 66 -1.34 9.09 9.29
C LYS A 66 -0.30 8.63 10.31
N THR A 67 0.84 8.11 9.84
CA THR A 67 1.90 7.62 10.74
C THR A 67 2.43 8.72 11.65
N ALA A 68 2.70 9.91 11.11
CA ALA A 68 3.18 11.05 11.90
C ALA A 68 2.11 11.56 12.88
N LEU A 69 0.84 11.65 12.46
CA LEU A 69 -0.27 12.06 13.34
C LEU A 69 -0.47 11.09 14.52
N VAL A 70 -0.37 9.78 14.29
CA VAL A 70 -0.43 8.77 15.37
C VAL A 70 0.71 8.96 16.38
N ARG A 71 1.93 9.27 15.92
CA ARG A 71 3.06 9.59 16.81
C ARG A 71 2.85 10.92 17.55
N GLY A 72 2.10 11.84 16.94
CA GLY A 72 1.74 13.13 17.51
C GLY A 72 0.55 13.13 18.47
N ALA A 73 -0.13 12.00 18.66
CA ALA A 73 -1.38 11.94 19.43
C ALA A 73 -1.24 12.32 20.92
N SER A 74 -0.02 12.24 21.48
CA SER A 74 0.24 12.58 22.88
C SER A 74 0.44 14.08 23.14
N ALA A 75 0.39 14.92 22.10
CA ALA A 75 0.59 16.36 22.22
C ALA A 75 -0.64 17.07 22.81
N ARG A 76 -0.70 17.19 24.15
CA ARG A 76 -1.84 17.75 24.93
C ARG A 76 -2.15 19.24 24.71
N SER A 77 -1.49 19.89 23.76
CA SER A 77 -1.67 21.31 23.45
C SER A 77 -1.39 21.62 21.96
N CYS A 78 -1.55 20.62 21.10
CA CYS A 78 -1.40 20.83 19.67
C CYS A 78 -2.64 21.54 19.11
N PRO A 79 -2.49 22.64 18.35
CA PRO A 79 -3.61 23.28 17.67
C PRO A 79 -4.11 22.48 16.46
N VAL A 80 -3.39 21.43 16.07
CA VAL A 80 -3.75 20.55 14.95
C VAL A 80 -4.81 19.56 15.43
N ASP A 81 -5.89 19.42 14.65
CA ASP A 81 -6.91 18.38 14.84
C ASP A 81 -6.34 17.00 14.44
N VAL A 82 -5.55 16.41 15.34
CA VAL A 82 -4.82 15.16 15.08
C VAL A 82 -5.79 14.01 14.79
N GLU A 83 -6.86 13.86 15.56
CA GLU A 83 -7.81 12.78 15.39
C GLU A 83 -8.60 12.93 14.08
N GLY A 84 -9.13 14.12 13.81
CA GLY A 84 -9.87 14.39 12.58
C GLY A 84 -9.01 14.23 11.33
N LEU A 85 -7.75 14.70 11.35
CA LEU A 85 -6.82 14.51 10.23
C LEU A 85 -6.42 13.05 10.07
N THR A 86 -6.22 12.30 11.16
CA THR A 86 -5.90 10.86 11.10
C THR A 86 -7.03 10.10 10.42
N ARG A 87 -8.28 10.41 10.79
CA ARG A 87 -9.48 9.82 10.16
C ARG A 87 -9.58 10.19 8.68
N LYS A 88 -9.39 11.48 8.33
CA LYS A 88 -9.42 11.95 6.94
C LYS A 88 -8.33 11.28 6.09
N ALA A 89 -7.11 11.15 6.62
CA ALA A 89 -6.01 10.45 5.96
C ALA A 89 -6.36 8.98 5.71
N GLN A 90 -6.96 8.28 6.69
CA GLN A 90 -7.40 6.89 6.51
C GLN A 90 -8.47 6.74 5.42
N ILE A 91 -9.42 7.68 5.34
CA ILE A 91 -10.43 7.68 4.27
C ILE A 91 -9.75 7.79 2.91
N LYS A 92 -8.78 8.71 2.76
CA LYS A 92 -8.03 8.87 1.50
C LYS A 92 -7.22 7.64 1.12
N ILE A 93 -6.59 6.97 2.09
CA ILE A 93 -5.89 5.70 1.87
C ILE A 93 -6.87 4.63 1.36
N ASN A 94 -8.05 4.51 1.96
CA ASN A 94 -9.06 3.54 1.54
C ASN A 94 -9.61 3.85 0.14
N GLU A 95 -9.83 5.12 -0.18
CA GLU A 95 -10.25 5.57 -1.52
C GLU A 95 -9.21 5.19 -2.58
N GLN A 96 -7.91 5.44 -2.32
CA GLN A 96 -6.83 5.05 -3.23
C GLN A 96 -6.71 3.53 -3.40
N ALA A 97 -6.87 2.76 -2.32
CA ALA A 97 -6.85 1.31 -2.37
C ALA A 97 -7.99 0.76 -3.24
N ARG A 98 -9.21 1.27 -3.06
CA ARG A 98 -10.38 0.90 -3.88
C ARG A 98 -10.19 1.23 -5.35
N ALA A 99 -9.75 2.44 -5.66
CA ALA A 99 -9.48 2.83 -7.05
C ALA A 99 -8.40 1.94 -7.71
N GLY A 100 -7.38 1.55 -6.97
CA GLY A 100 -6.36 0.62 -7.43
C GLY A 100 -6.89 -0.79 -7.69
N GLU A 101 -7.81 -1.27 -6.85
CA GLU A 101 -8.48 -2.56 -7.01
C GLU A 101 -9.42 -2.58 -8.22
N GLU A 102 -10.24 -1.54 -8.38
CA GLU A 102 -11.09 -1.36 -9.56
C GLU A 102 -10.27 -1.36 -10.85
N ALA A 103 -9.18 -0.60 -10.91
CA ALA A 103 -8.28 -0.56 -12.06
C ALA A 103 -7.63 -1.92 -12.36
N ARG A 104 -7.29 -2.70 -11.32
CA ARG A 104 -6.80 -4.07 -11.48
C ARG A 104 -7.87 -4.99 -12.07
N MET A 105 -9.10 -4.89 -11.58
CA MET A 105 -10.24 -5.65 -12.10
C MET A 105 -10.55 -5.29 -13.56
N THR A 106 -10.52 -4.01 -13.93
CA THR A 106 -10.73 -3.59 -15.33
C THR A 106 -9.63 -4.12 -16.25
N ARG A 107 -8.37 -4.07 -15.82
CA ARG A 107 -7.24 -4.65 -16.57
C ARG A 107 -7.38 -6.18 -16.72
N GLY A 108 -7.85 -6.85 -15.66
CA GLY A 108 -8.14 -8.29 -15.70
C GLY A 108 -9.26 -8.63 -16.69
N HIS A 109 -10.35 -7.87 -16.69
CA HIS A 109 -11.45 -8.04 -17.65
C HIS A 109 -11.00 -7.78 -19.10
N LYS A 110 -10.19 -6.74 -19.34
CA LYS A 110 -9.63 -6.46 -20.67
C LYS A 110 -8.76 -7.60 -21.17
N ARG A 111 -7.84 -8.11 -20.34
CA ARG A 111 -7.00 -9.28 -20.69
C ARG A 111 -7.82 -10.53 -20.97
N ARG A 112 -8.87 -10.80 -20.19
CA ARG A 112 -9.77 -11.93 -20.48
C ARG A 112 -10.45 -11.75 -21.83
N ARG A 113 -10.97 -10.55 -22.12
CA ARG A 113 -11.59 -10.24 -23.42
C ARG A 113 -10.64 -10.44 -24.59
N GLU A 114 -9.41 -9.97 -24.48
CA GLU A 114 -8.37 -10.17 -25.50
C GLU A 114 -8.07 -11.67 -25.73
N VAL A 115 -8.05 -12.50 -24.67
CA VAL A 115 -7.90 -13.96 -24.81
C VAL A 115 -9.10 -14.62 -25.49
N TYR A 116 -10.33 -14.16 -25.20
CA TYR A 116 -11.54 -14.61 -25.88
C TYR A 116 -11.55 -14.22 -27.37
N GLU A 117 -11.19 -12.98 -27.68
CA GLU A 117 -11.17 -12.44 -29.05
C GLU A 117 -10.08 -13.08 -29.92
N LEU A 118 -9.00 -13.59 -29.31
CA LEU A 118 -7.93 -14.32 -30.00
C LEU A 118 -8.17 -15.84 -30.09
N GLY A 119 -9.36 -16.34 -29.72
CA GLY A 119 -9.69 -17.78 -29.77
C GLY A 119 -8.93 -18.65 -28.77
N GLY A 120 -8.26 -18.05 -27.79
CA GLY A 120 -7.34 -18.75 -26.88
C GLY A 120 -8.02 -19.76 -25.96
N GLU A 121 -9.29 -19.59 -25.62
CA GLU A 121 -10.01 -20.56 -24.78
C GLU A 121 -10.33 -21.87 -25.50
N GLU A 122 -10.58 -21.81 -26.80
CA GLU A 122 -10.88 -22.98 -27.62
C GLU A 122 -9.61 -23.81 -27.84
N ALA A 123 -8.49 -23.12 -28.14
CA ALA A 123 -7.17 -23.74 -28.18
C ALA A 123 -6.75 -24.36 -26.83
N ILE A 124 -7.04 -23.69 -25.69
CA ILE A 124 -6.77 -24.25 -24.36
C ILE A 124 -7.66 -25.48 -24.07
N ARG A 125 -8.91 -25.50 -24.54
CA ARG A 125 -9.79 -26.68 -24.40
C ARG A 125 -9.32 -27.84 -25.26
N GLU A 126 -8.94 -27.59 -26.51
CA GLU A 126 -8.39 -28.62 -27.40
C GLU A 126 -7.12 -29.24 -26.80
N ILE A 127 -6.18 -28.43 -26.32
CA ILE A 127 -4.96 -28.92 -25.67
C ILE A 127 -5.28 -29.76 -24.43
N LYS A 128 -6.24 -29.32 -23.59
CA LYS A 128 -6.66 -30.09 -22.41
C LYS A 128 -7.30 -31.43 -22.80
N TYR A 129 -8.14 -31.43 -23.83
CA TYR A 129 -8.76 -32.65 -24.32
C TYR A 129 -7.71 -33.63 -24.86
N GLU A 130 -6.73 -33.13 -25.62
CA GLU A 130 -5.66 -33.93 -26.19
C GLU A 130 -4.75 -34.53 -25.12
N ILE A 131 -4.36 -33.75 -24.09
CA ILE A 131 -3.62 -34.28 -22.93
C ILE A 131 -4.42 -35.37 -22.20
N SER A 132 -5.71 -35.14 -21.98
CA SER A 132 -6.58 -36.12 -21.32
C SER A 132 -6.70 -37.41 -22.13
N TYR A 133 -6.82 -37.30 -23.45
CA TYR A 133 -6.93 -38.45 -24.35
C TYR A 133 -5.63 -39.26 -24.39
N GLN A 134 -4.48 -38.58 -24.48
CA GLN A 134 -3.17 -39.23 -24.42
C GLN A 134 -2.97 -39.98 -23.09
N HIS A 135 -3.38 -39.38 -21.96
CA HIS A 135 -3.31 -40.03 -20.65
C HIS A 135 -4.18 -41.29 -20.58
N TYR A 136 -5.41 -41.23 -21.10
CA TYR A 136 -6.31 -42.37 -21.17
C TYR A 136 -5.71 -43.52 -22.01
N MET A 137 -5.15 -43.21 -23.18
CA MET A 137 -4.54 -44.22 -24.05
C MET A 137 -3.31 -44.86 -23.41
N LEU A 138 -2.48 -44.08 -22.71
CA LEU A 138 -1.34 -44.60 -21.95
C LEU A 138 -1.78 -45.54 -20.82
N GLN A 139 -2.83 -45.19 -20.06
CA GLN A 139 -3.39 -46.05 -19.02
C GLN A 139 -3.96 -47.36 -19.60
N LYS A 140 -4.70 -47.29 -20.71
CA LYS A 140 -5.20 -48.48 -21.41
C LYS A 140 -4.08 -49.39 -21.89
N ASN A 141 -3.02 -48.81 -22.46
CA ASN A 141 -1.87 -49.58 -22.93
C ASN A 141 -1.12 -50.23 -21.75
N LEU A 142 -0.97 -49.55 -20.62
CA LEU A 142 -0.42 -50.14 -19.39
C LEU A 142 -1.24 -51.33 -18.88
N VAL A 143 -2.57 -51.21 -18.85
CA VAL A 143 -3.49 -52.29 -18.45
C VAL A 143 -3.39 -53.48 -19.42
N THR A 144 -3.27 -53.22 -20.72
CA THR A 144 -3.16 -54.27 -21.75
C THR A 144 -1.86 -55.05 -21.59
N ILE A 145 -0.73 -54.37 -21.38
CA ILE A 145 0.58 -55.00 -21.15
C ILE A 145 0.57 -55.85 -19.86
N SER A 146 -0.10 -55.36 -18.81
CA SER A 146 -0.21 -56.07 -17.52
C SER A 146 -1.01 -57.38 -17.64
N LEU A 147 -2.05 -57.39 -18.49
CA LEU A 147 -2.90 -58.55 -18.77
C LEU A 147 -2.20 -59.60 -19.65
N THR A 148 -1.43 -59.19 -20.66
CA THR A 148 -0.63 -60.13 -21.48
C THR A 148 0.50 -60.77 -20.67
N TYR A 149 1.13 -60.04 -19.75
CA TYR A 149 2.18 -60.59 -18.89
C TYR A 149 1.66 -61.66 -17.92
N HIS A 150 0.42 -61.53 -17.41
CA HIS A 150 -0.20 -62.53 -16.54
C HIS A 150 -0.75 -63.76 -17.31
N SER A 151 -1.07 -63.61 -18.60
CA SER A 151 -1.54 -64.72 -19.44
C SER A 151 -0.40 -65.61 -19.98
N GLY A 152 0.86 -65.18 -19.85
CA GLY A 152 2.05 -65.92 -20.33
C GLY A 152 2.80 -66.72 -19.27
N MET A 153 2.32 -66.76 -18.02
CA MET A 153 2.92 -67.54 -16.91
C MET A 153 2.04 -68.74 -16.52
N LYS A 154 1.76 -69.62 -17.48
CA LYS A 154 1.29 -70.99 -17.21
C LYS A 154 2.22 -71.99 -17.89
#